data_AF-A0A2M8AWM4-F1
#
_entry.id   AF-A0A2M8AWM4-F1
#
_cell.length_a   1.000
_cell.length_b   1.000
_cell.length_c   1.000
_cell.angle_alpha   90.00
_cell.angle_beta   90.00
_cell.angle_gamma   90.00
#
_symmetry.space_group_name_H-M   'P 1'
#
loop_
_entity.id
_entity.type
_entity.pdbx_description
1 polymer ?
#
loop_
_entity_poly.entity_id
_entity_poly.type
_entity_poly.pdbx_seq_one_letter_code
_entity_poly.pdbx_strand_id
1 'polypeptide(L)'
;MEASNISNILNWYTLHPVAFGVQDVVDDLDGSVNKEDIEACLTKDPRFVITKGTLPEDILILSEHTLFLWYARLNLRHARVQVEKPIITRDHFVILLNSLRLEGIWAKIPREILEFGEQYGFIARTSRRTTFFLPISNVLSSIPASKHSRLIYNAAEQLFISLANCTQEMRRQLIITPPETCLREAIKRLTLRKNRPIEMVMRKEGLISGEKETLESIAQDYKISRERVRQIISFFWERLSKSSDCRTIILQGVILFVMKSRGSPLTNENSQLINFLAKACEIPTCLVPYTNFSLLGTSPTSLHQLTRVIEECEVGLTETELISRISRAILLPQTDDRLLAKSILADQRANLKKKDRVLLALKSIGKPAHYSDVFEEFCRMFPEIPITEHSVHAILDRLADSDSVVWIGIKGTYALKEWGYERPSQGLFNSITEIVRIQYEKTSSPVSVEKIYTEIGNYRQVINRASVDMAITLNEHIKRVSKNHYIPTSDETLEMQQSLQEIDIKIHEGISNFRREKTS
;
A
#
# COMPACT_ATOMS: atom_id res chain seq x y z
N MET A 1 47.24 -33.21 -9.67
CA MET A 1 46.53 -33.68 -10.88
C MET A 1 45.02 -33.72 -10.63
N GLU A 2 44.56 -34.27 -9.51
CA GLU A 2 43.12 -34.38 -9.16
C GLU A 2 42.36 -33.05 -9.21
N ALA A 3 42.84 -31.98 -8.56
CA ALA A 3 42.19 -30.66 -8.59
C ALA A 3 42.05 -30.06 -10.01
N SER A 4 42.96 -30.40 -10.93
CA SER A 4 42.90 -29.95 -12.33
C SER A 4 41.84 -30.72 -13.12
N ASN A 5 41.66 -32.02 -12.84
CA ASN A 5 40.61 -32.82 -13.48
C ASN A 5 39.21 -32.41 -13.01
N ILE A 6 39.04 -32.15 -11.70
CA ILE A 6 37.77 -31.66 -11.15
C ILE A 6 37.42 -30.29 -11.76
N SER A 7 38.38 -29.36 -11.83
CA SER A 7 38.13 -28.04 -12.43
C SER A 7 37.72 -28.16 -13.91
N ASN A 8 38.36 -29.06 -14.67
CA ASN A 8 38.04 -29.29 -16.07
C ASN A 8 36.63 -29.88 -16.27
N ILE A 9 36.23 -30.88 -15.47
CA ILE A 9 34.87 -31.45 -15.59
C ILE A 9 33.83 -30.41 -15.19
N LEU A 10 34.05 -29.66 -14.11
CA LEU A 10 33.11 -28.64 -13.65
C LEU A 10 32.94 -27.53 -14.68
N ASN A 11 33.97 -27.20 -15.47
CA ASN A 11 33.83 -26.27 -16.59
C ASN A 11 32.80 -26.75 -17.62
N TRP A 12 32.74 -28.04 -17.93
CA TRP A 12 31.72 -28.60 -18.83
C TRP A 12 30.31 -28.44 -18.25
N TYR A 13 30.17 -28.72 -16.95
CA TYR A 13 28.90 -28.60 -16.23
C TYR A 13 28.37 -27.16 -16.13
N THR A 14 29.20 -26.13 -16.35
CA THR A 14 28.72 -24.73 -16.36
C THR A 14 27.69 -24.43 -17.44
N LEU A 15 27.65 -25.22 -18.51
CA LEU A 15 26.68 -25.08 -19.60
C LEU A 15 25.66 -26.23 -19.63
N HIS A 16 25.62 -27.06 -18.59
CA HIS A 16 24.69 -28.19 -18.52
C HIS A 16 23.23 -27.69 -18.53
N PRO A 17 22.36 -28.22 -19.41
CA PRO A 17 21.05 -27.60 -19.73
C PRO A 17 19.97 -27.83 -18.66
N VAL A 18 20.22 -28.71 -17.70
CA VAL A 18 19.26 -29.23 -16.72
C VAL A 18 19.96 -29.47 -15.38
N ALA A 19 19.19 -29.64 -14.33
CA ALA A 19 19.70 -29.97 -13.01
C ALA A 19 20.35 -31.35 -13.02
N PHE A 20 21.47 -31.47 -12.32
CA PHE A 20 22.25 -32.70 -12.17
C PHE A 20 22.56 -32.93 -10.68
N GLY A 21 22.85 -34.18 -10.33
CA GLY A 21 23.31 -34.58 -9.01
C GLY A 21 24.84 -34.63 -8.94
N VAL A 22 25.35 -34.76 -7.73
CA VAL A 22 26.79 -34.96 -7.49
C VAL A 22 27.27 -36.27 -8.13
N GLN A 23 26.43 -37.30 -8.09
CA GLN A 23 26.76 -38.61 -8.63
C GLN A 23 27.01 -38.57 -10.14
N ASP A 24 26.26 -37.75 -10.88
CA ASP A 24 26.46 -37.57 -12.32
C ASP A 24 27.90 -37.11 -12.64
N VAL A 25 28.44 -36.20 -11.81
CA VAL A 25 29.81 -35.70 -11.94
C VAL A 25 30.85 -36.76 -11.55
N VAL A 26 30.56 -37.58 -10.53
CA VAL A 26 31.42 -38.69 -10.10
C VAL A 26 31.54 -39.73 -11.21
N ASP A 27 30.42 -40.07 -11.84
CA ASP A 27 30.32 -41.06 -12.91
C ASP A 27 31.11 -40.59 -14.14
N ASP A 28 31.07 -39.30 -14.48
CA ASP A 28 31.85 -38.70 -15.57
C ASP A 28 33.37 -38.59 -15.29
N LEU A 29 33.79 -38.70 -14.03
CA LEU A 29 35.21 -38.66 -13.61
C LEU A 29 35.83 -40.06 -13.45
N ASP A 30 35.16 -41.11 -13.96
CA ASP A 30 35.56 -42.52 -13.85
C ASP A 30 35.86 -42.97 -12.40
N GLY A 31 35.25 -42.33 -11.39
CA GLY A 31 35.47 -42.63 -9.97
C GLY A 31 36.87 -42.27 -9.43
N SER A 32 37.66 -41.48 -10.17
CA SER A 32 39.02 -41.10 -9.78
C SER A 32 39.11 -40.12 -8.60
N VAL A 33 37.98 -39.57 -8.15
CA VAL A 33 37.88 -38.52 -7.13
C VAL A 33 36.75 -38.83 -6.14
N ASN A 34 36.97 -38.55 -4.85
CA ASN A 34 35.96 -38.74 -3.81
C ASN A 34 34.76 -37.78 -4.01
N LYS A 35 33.55 -38.30 -3.77
CA LYS A 35 32.29 -37.56 -3.83
C LYS A 35 32.31 -36.31 -2.94
N GLU A 36 32.88 -36.41 -1.73
CA GLU A 36 32.94 -35.30 -0.77
C GLU A 36 33.77 -34.12 -1.29
N ASP A 37 34.84 -34.38 -2.05
CA ASP A 37 35.68 -33.34 -2.64
C ASP A 37 34.94 -32.62 -3.78
N ILE A 38 34.18 -33.37 -4.58
CA ILE A 38 33.34 -32.82 -5.66
C ILE A 38 32.23 -31.95 -5.06
N GLU A 39 31.55 -32.42 -4.00
CA GLU A 39 30.54 -31.63 -3.27
C GLU A 39 31.14 -30.34 -2.70
N ALA A 40 32.32 -30.42 -2.09
CA ALA A 40 33.01 -29.27 -1.54
C ALA A 40 33.40 -28.26 -2.63
N CYS A 41 33.82 -28.72 -3.81
CA CYS A 41 34.12 -27.87 -4.96
C CYS A 41 32.86 -27.18 -5.51
N LEU A 42 31.78 -27.93 -5.74
CA LEU A 42 30.51 -27.41 -6.23
C LEU A 42 29.89 -26.38 -5.28
N THR A 43 29.95 -26.64 -3.97
CA THR A 43 29.41 -25.74 -2.95
C THR A 43 30.15 -24.41 -2.87
N LYS A 44 31.44 -24.39 -3.21
CA LYS A 44 32.27 -23.18 -3.21
C LYS A 44 32.27 -22.45 -4.56
N ASP A 45 31.79 -23.09 -5.62
CA ASP A 45 31.83 -22.53 -6.96
C ASP A 45 30.57 -21.69 -7.24
N PRO A 46 30.70 -20.35 -7.37
CA PRO A 46 29.56 -19.45 -7.54
C PRO A 46 28.84 -19.63 -8.88
N ARG A 47 29.39 -20.41 -9.82
CA ARG A 47 28.76 -20.70 -11.12
C ARG A 47 27.61 -21.71 -10.99
N PHE A 48 27.41 -22.29 -9.81
CA PHE A 48 26.38 -23.27 -9.55
C PHE A 48 25.42 -22.82 -8.45
N VAL A 49 24.15 -23.18 -8.62
CA VAL A 49 23.07 -22.99 -7.66
C VAL A 49 22.69 -24.35 -7.13
N ILE A 50 22.98 -24.58 -5.85
CA ILE A 50 22.65 -25.84 -5.16
C ILE A 50 21.25 -25.72 -4.59
N THR A 51 20.46 -26.78 -4.73
CA THR A 51 19.11 -26.84 -4.24
C THR A 51 18.67 -28.26 -3.90
N LYS A 52 17.48 -28.41 -3.30
CA LYS A 52 16.93 -29.71 -2.93
C LYS A 52 16.04 -30.29 -4.03
N GLY A 53 16.12 -31.61 -4.20
CA GLY A 53 15.30 -32.39 -5.10
C GLY A 53 13.96 -32.81 -4.51
N THR A 54 13.45 -33.94 -4.98
CA THR A 54 12.14 -34.46 -4.56
C THR A 54 12.20 -34.97 -3.12
N LEU A 55 13.27 -35.67 -2.74
CA LEU A 55 13.55 -36.03 -1.36
C LEU A 55 14.46 -34.97 -0.71
N PRO A 56 14.34 -34.73 0.62
CA PRO A 56 15.16 -33.74 1.33
C PRO A 56 16.67 -33.96 1.24
N GLU A 57 17.09 -35.21 1.00
CA GLU A 57 18.48 -35.67 0.88
C GLU A 57 19.01 -35.58 -0.57
N ASP A 58 18.12 -35.38 -1.56
CA ASP A 58 18.53 -35.25 -2.96
C ASP A 58 19.11 -33.85 -3.17
N ILE A 59 20.42 -33.75 -3.33
CA ILE A 59 21.09 -32.50 -3.71
C ILE A 59 21.08 -32.39 -5.23
N LEU A 60 20.53 -31.28 -5.73
CA LEU A 60 20.53 -30.93 -7.13
C LEU A 60 21.30 -29.66 -7.38
N ILE A 61 21.96 -29.62 -8.53
CA ILE A 61 22.83 -28.53 -8.92
C ILE A 61 22.36 -28.02 -10.28
N LEU A 62 22.23 -26.71 -10.40
CA LEU A 62 21.98 -26.01 -11.66
C LEU A 62 23.12 -25.06 -11.95
N SER A 63 23.52 -24.92 -13.20
CA SER A 63 24.43 -23.83 -13.55
C SER A 63 23.70 -22.49 -13.51
N GLU A 64 24.39 -21.45 -13.02
CA GLU A 64 23.89 -20.07 -13.01
C GLU A 64 23.58 -19.59 -14.44
N HIS A 65 24.37 -20.02 -15.43
CA HIS A 65 24.16 -19.70 -16.84
C HIS A 65 22.80 -20.22 -17.35
N THR A 66 22.55 -21.52 -17.14
CA THR A 66 21.31 -22.19 -17.57
C THR A 66 20.12 -21.60 -16.86
N LEU A 67 20.20 -21.40 -15.54
CA LEU A 67 19.09 -20.87 -14.76
C LEU A 67 18.76 -19.42 -15.16
N PHE A 68 19.77 -18.58 -15.40
CA PHE A 68 19.58 -17.21 -15.88
C PHE A 68 18.86 -17.19 -17.24
N LEU A 69 19.31 -17.99 -18.20
CA LEU A 69 18.68 -18.05 -19.52
C LEU A 69 17.28 -18.66 -19.47
N TRP A 70 17.03 -19.61 -18.57
CA TRP A 70 15.70 -20.16 -18.36
C TRP A 70 14.71 -19.08 -17.90
N TYR A 71 15.08 -18.28 -16.88
CA TYR A 71 14.26 -17.15 -16.41
C TYR A 71 14.06 -16.07 -17.46
N ALA A 72 15.11 -15.75 -18.24
CA ALA A 72 15.04 -14.81 -19.34
C ALA A 72 14.03 -15.28 -20.40
N ARG A 73 14.10 -16.56 -20.80
CA ARG A 73 13.18 -17.17 -21.77
C ARG A 73 11.75 -17.24 -21.23
N LEU A 74 11.56 -17.53 -19.94
CA LEU A 74 10.25 -17.49 -19.28
C LEU A 74 9.61 -16.11 -19.45
N ASN A 75 10.33 -15.03 -19.10
CA ASN A 75 9.84 -13.65 -19.22
C ASN A 75 9.55 -13.27 -20.69
N LEU A 76 10.45 -13.62 -21.61
CA LEU A 76 10.27 -13.33 -23.04
C LEU A 76 9.06 -14.07 -23.63
N ARG A 77 8.87 -15.35 -23.30
CA ARG A 77 7.71 -16.14 -23.75
C ARG A 77 6.42 -15.58 -23.18
N HIS A 78 6.41 -15.28 -21.88
CA HIS A 78 5.23 -14.72 -21.22
C HIS A 78 4.82 -13.38 -21.84
N ALA A 79 5.78 -12.48 -22.09
CA ALA A 79 5.52 -11.19 -22.73
C ALA A 79 4.98 -11.34 -24.17
N ARG A 80 5.48 -12.31 -24.94
CA ARG A 80 5.04 -12.55 -26.33
C ARG A 80 3.60 -13.00 -26.45
N VAL A 81 3.08 -13.74 -25.47
CA VAL A 81 1.70 -14.25 -25.48
C VAL A 81 0.69 -13.14 -25.17
N GLN A 82 1.14 -11.93 -24.79
CA GLN A 82 0.29 -10.77 -24.49
C GLN A 82 -0.82 -11.11 -23.49
N VAL A 83 -0.53 -11.98 -22.52
CA VAL A 83 -1.44 -12.23 -21.41
C VAL A 83 -1.69 -10.89 -20.72
N GLU A 84 -2.97 -10.54 -20.49
CA GLU A 84 -3.38 -9.24 -19.93
C GLU A 84 -2.68 -8.89 -18.60
N LYS A 85 -2.10 -9.88 -17.90
CA LYS A 85 -1.52 -9.70 -16.57
C LYS A 85 -0.11 -10.30 -16.52
N PRO A 86 0.89 -9.58 -15.99
CA PRO A 86 2.28 -10.03 -15.88
C PRO A 86 2.48 -10.98 -14.68
N ILE A 87 1.62 -12.00 -14.55
CA ILE A 87 1.64 -12.92 -13.42
C ILE A 87 1.67 -14.36 -13.86
N ILE A 88 2.27 -15.21 -13.03
CA ILE A 88 2.22 -16.66 -13.16
C ILE A 88 1.74 -17.26 -11.83
N THR A 89 0.85 -18.26 -11.89
CA THR A 89 0.43 -19.00 -10.69
C THR A 89 1.60 -19.85 -10.18
N ARG A 90 1.60 -20.17 -8.89
CA ARG A 90 2.64 -21.04 -8.31
C ARG A 90 2.68 -22.40 -8.99
N ASP A 91 1.52 -23.00 -9.27
CA ASP A 91 1.44 -24.32 -9.90
C ASP A 91 1.98 -24.29 -11.32
N HIS A 92 1.61 -23.27 -12.11
CA HIS A 92 2.13 -23.12 -13.46
C HIS A 92 3.64 -22.85 -13.46
N PHE A 93 4.15 -22.07 -12.50
CA PHE A 93 5.58 -21.86 -12.34
C PHE A 93 6.31 -23.19 -12.05
N VAL A 94 5.77 -24.05 -11.19
CA VAL A 94 6.33 -25.39 -10.92
C VAL A 94 6.34 -26.26 -12.18
N ILE A 95 5.25 -26.27 -12.95
CA ILE A 95 5.16 -27.03 -14.21
C ILE A 95 6.26 -26.60 -15.17
N LEU A 96 6.47 -25.29 -15.35
CA LEU A 96 7.54 -24.79 -16.21
C LEU A 96 8.91 -25.08 -15.64
N LEU A 97 9.07 -25.00 -14.32
CA LEU A 97 10.35 -25.26 -13.65
C LEU A 97 10.82 -26.68 -13.91
N ASN A 98 9.92 -27.67 -13.95
CA ASN A 98 10.25 -29.07 -14.26
C ASN A 98 10.91 -29.27 -15.63
N SER A 99 10.90 -28.27 -16.54
CA SER A 99 11.70 -28.34 -17.77
C SER A 99 13.21 -28.33 -17.51
N LEU A 100 13.66 -28.03 -16.29
CA LEU A 100 15.05 -28.09 -15.85
C LEU A 100 15.39 -29.45 -15.20
N ARG A 101 14.54 -30.47 -15.31
CA ARG A 101 14.81 -31.83 -14.82
C ARG A 101 14.92 -32.79 -15.98
N LEU A 102 15.86 -33.73 -15.91
CA LEU A 102 15.84 -34.93 -16.75
C LEU A 102 14.85 -35.95 -16.21
N GLU A 103 14.92 -36.22 -14.90
CA GLU A 103 14.08 -37.21 -14.22
C GLU A 103 13.40 -36.62 -12.99
N GLY A 104 12.24 -37.16 -12.59
CA GLY A 104 11.49 -36.68 -11.43
C GLY A 104 10.92 -35.26 -11.57
N ILE A 105 10.33 -34.75 -10.48
CA ILE A 105 9.66 -33.44 -10.45
C ILE A 105 9.98 -32.67 -9.17
N TRP A 106 9.97 -31.34 -9.25
CA TRP A 106 9.89 -30.49 -8.07
C TRP A 106 8.45 -30.44 -7.58
N ALA A 107 8.17 -31.10 -6.45
CA ALA A 107 6.87 -31.03 -5.79
C ALA A 107 6.60 -29.65 -5.16
N LYS A 108 7.67 -28.92 -4.84
CA LYS A 108 7.64 -27.54 -4.31
C LYS A 108 8.72 -26.72 -4.98
N ILE A 109 8.50 -25.42 -5.07
CA ILE A 109 9.47 -24.47 -5.63
C ILE A 109 10.68 -24.40 -4.69
N PRO A 110 11.89 -24.77 -5.15
CA PRO A 110 13.06 -24.66 -4.33
C PRO A 110 13.42 -23.20 -4.04
N ARG A 111 13.88 -22.94 -2.82
CA ARG A 111 14.09 -21.58 -2.32
C ARG A 111 15.18 -20.86 -3.10
N GLU A 112 16.28 -21.55 -3.37
CA GLU A 112 17.49 -21.00 -3.99
C GLU A 112 17.22 -20.60 -5.44
N ILE A 113 16.43 -21.41 -6.16
CA ILE A 113 15.97 -21.10 -7.53
C ILE A 113 15.11 -19.83 -7.53
N LEU A 114 14.16 -19.72 -6.60
CA LEU A 114 13.27 -18.56 -6.53
C LEU A 114 14.05 -17.29 -6.15
N GLU A 115 14.92 -17.36 -5.14
CA GLU A 115 15.78 -16.24 -4.71
C GLU A 115 16.72 -15.78 -5.83
N PHE A 116 17.25 -16.72 -6.62
CA PHE A 116 18.06 -16.41 -7.80
C PHE A 116 17.26 -15.57 -8.82
N GLY A 117 16.02 -15.97 -9.13
CA GLY A 117 15.17 -15.20 -10.04
C GLY A 117 14.83 -13.80 -9.51
N GLU A 118 14.55 -13.69 -8.21
CA GLU A 118 14.27 -12.41 -7.54
C GLU A 118 15.47 -11.48 -7.53
N GLN A 119 16.69 -12.01 -7.33
CA GLN A 119 17.93 -11.22 -7.33
C GLN A 119 18.11 -10.41 -8.63
N TYR A 120 17.74 -11.00 -9.76
CA TYR A 120 17.87 -10.38 -11.08
C TYR A 120 16.57 -9.70 -11.57
N GLY A 121 15.52 -9.67 -10.75
CA GLY A 121 14.24 -9.05 -11.13
C GLY A 121 13.47 -9.80 -12.22
N PHE A 122 13.72 -11.09 -12.40
CA PHE A 122 12.96 -11.92 -13.35
C PHE A 122 11.59 -12.33 -12.80
N ILE A 123 11.46 -12.41 -11.47
CA ILE A 123 10.25 -12.85 -10.78
C ILE A 123 10.18 -12.16 -9.42
N ALA A 124 8.98 -11.94 -8.89
CA ALA A 124 8.78 -11.40 -7.54
C ALA A 124 7.56 -12.03 -6.87
N ARG A 125 7.62 -12.22 -5.55
CA ARG A 125 6.44 -12.63 -4.75
C ARG A 125 5.40 -11.50 -4.70
N THR A 126 4.13 -11.89 -4.76
CA THR A 126 2.98 -10.97 -4.58
C THR A 126 2.33 -11.17 -3.22
N SER A 127 1.57 -10.16 -2.77
CA SER A 127 0.80 -10.24 -1.51
C SER A 127 -0.29 -11.32 -1.52
N ARG A 128 -0.74 -11.77 -2.70
CA ARG A 128 -1.77 -12.82 -2.86
C ARG A 128 -1.26 -14.24 -2.56
N ARG A 129 0.05 -14.43 -2.37
CA ARG A 129 0.76 -15.69 -2.07
C ARG A 129 0.61 -16.83 -3.10
N THR A 130 -0.41 -16.84 -3.96
CA THR A 130 -0.66 -17.89 -4.96
C THR A 130 -0.09 -17.57 -6.35
N THR A 131 0.41 -16.36 -6.54
CA THR A 131 0.94 -15.87 -7.81
C THR A 131 2.28 -15.17 -7.62
N PHE A 132 3.10 -15.22 -8.66
CA PHE A 132 4.30 -14.41 -8.82
C PHE A 132 4.07 -13.34 -9.88
N PHE A 133 4.74 -12.22 -9.71
CA PHE A 133 4.83 -11.14 -10.67
C PHE A 133 6.08 -11.33 -11.53
N LEU A 134 6.01 -11.02 -12.83
CA LEU A 134 7.12 -11.11 -13.79
C LEU A 134 7.49 -9.70 -14.28
N PRO A 135 8.45 -9.02 -13.61
CA PRO A 135 8.75 -7.61 -13.86
C PRO A 135 9.21 -7.29 -15.28
N ILE A 136 10.12 -8.10 -15.82
CA ILE A 136 10.61 -7.91 -17.18
C ILE A 136 9.49 -8.16 -18.18
N SER A 137 8.66 -9.19 -17.94
CA SER A 137 7.47 -9.41 -18.75
C SER A 137 6.52 -8.22 -18.71
N ASN A 138 6.26 -7.63 -17.54
CA ASN A 138 5.39 -6.45 -17.38
C ASN A 138 5.82 -5.31 -18.29
N VAL A 139 7.11 -4.99 -18.30
CA VAL A 139 7.65 -3.94 -19.18
C VAL A 139 7.49 -4.32 -20.65
N LEU A 140 7.89 -5.53 -21.05
CA LEU A 140 7.87 -5.94 -22.45
C LEU A 140 6.45 -6.03 -23.03
N SER A 141 5.49 -6.57 -22.26
CA SER A 141 4.09 -6.71 -22.69
C SER A 141 3.35 -5.38 -22.72
N SER A 142 3.82 -4.37 -21.99
CA SER A 142 3.20 -3.03 -21.94
C SER A 142 3.52 -2.17 -23.17
N ILE A 143 4.52 -2.54 -23.97
CA ILE A 143 4.81 -1.88 -25.25
C ILE A 143 3.60 -2.08 -26.18
N PRO A 144 3.13 -1.08 -26.94
CA PRO A 144 1.96 -1.25 -27.80
C PRO A 144 2.08 -2.40 -28.81
N ALA A 145 1.01 -3.16 -29.05
CA ALA A 145 0.96 -4.28 -30.00
C ALA A 145 1.47 -3.89 -31.40
N SER A 146 1.11 -2.70 -31.88
CA SER A 146 1.56 -2.14 -33.17
C SER A 146 3.07 -1.91 -33.28
N LYS A 147 3.78 -1.89 -32.15
CA LYS A 147 5.23 -1.68 -32.06
C LYS A 147 5.98 -2.96 -31.73
N HIS A 148 5.28 -4.05 -31.41
CA HIS A 148 5.88 -5.35 -31.23
C HIS A 148 6.55 -5.75 -32.53
N SER A 149 7.88 -5.78 -32.51
CA SER A 149 8.68 -6.27 -33.63
C SER A 149 9.58 -7.37 -33.13
N ARG A 150 9.89 -8.31 -34.02
CA ARG A 150 10.89 -9.35 -33.74
C ARG A 150 12.21 -8.76 -33.25
N LEU A 151 12.56 -7.56 -33.72
CA LEU A 151 13.76 -6.81 -33.30
C LEU A 151 13.79 -6.48 -31.81
N ILE A 152 12.67 -6.07 -31.20
CA ILE A 152 12.58 -5.74 -29.77
C ILE A 152 12.89 -6.98 -28.92
N TYR A 153 12.21 -8.08 -29.22
CA TYR A 153 12.41 -9.33 -28.48
C TYR A 153 13.79 -9.94 -28.74
N ASN A 154 14.31 -9.85 -29.97
CA ASN A 154 15.67 -10.26 -30.28
C ASN A 154 16.69 -9.41 -29.50
N ALA A 155 16.49 -8.10 -29.39
CA ALA A 155 17.42 -7.23 -28.66
C ALA A 155 17.44 -7.53 -27.16
N ALA A 156 16.28 -7.83 -26.56
CA ALA A 156 16.19 -8.30 -25.19
C ALA A 156 16.87 -9.67 -25.01
N GLU A 157 16.61 -10.62 -25.92
CA GLU A 157 17.26 -11.94 -25.91
C GLU A 157 18.78 -11.85 -26.03
N GLN A 158 19.30 -11.03 -26.95
CA GLN A 158 20.74 -10.81 -27.11
C GLN A 158 21.38 -10.16 -25.87
N LEU A 159 20.67 -9.24 -25.20
CA LEU A 159 21.12 -8.69 -23.92
C LEU A 159 21.25 -9.79 -22.87
N PHE A 160 20.24 -10.66 -22.72
CA PHE A 160 20.29 -11.74 -21.74
C PHE A 160 21.37 -12.77 -22.04
N ILE A 161 21.58 -13.12 -23.31
CA ILE A 161 22.68 -14.01 -23.73
C ILE A 161 24.03 -13.40 -23.37
N SER A 162 24.23 -12.12 -23.65
CA SER A 162 25.45 -11.39 -23.29
C SER A 162 25.69 -11.42 -21.77
N LEU A 163 24.66 -11.08 -20.98
CA LEU A 163 24.74 -11.11 -19.51
C LEU A 163 25.00 -12.52 -18.95
N ALA A 164 24.39 -13.55 -19.53
CA ALA A 164 24.56 -14.94 -19.11
C ALA A 164 26.02 -15.41 -19.30
N ASN A 165 26.66 -15.00 -20.40
CA ASN A 165 28.01 -15.39 -20.76
C ASN A 165 29.10 -14.63 -19.99
N CYS A 166 28.77 -13.57 -19.27
CA CYS A 166 29.69 -12.86 -18.39
C CYS A 166 29.89 -13.59 -17.05
N THR A 167 31.04 -13.35 -16.41
CA THR A 167 31.24 -13.74 -15.00
C THR A 167 30.20 -13.07 -14.11
N GLN A 168 29.91 -13.65 -12.94
CA GLN A 168 28.94 -13.10 -12.00
C GLN A 168 29.25 -11.64 -11.61
N GLU A 169 30.54 -11.32 -11.42
CA GLU A 169 31.00 -9.97 -11.10
C GLU A 169 30.79 -8.99 -12.26
N MET A 170 31.20 -9.36 -13.48
CA MET A 170 31.00 -8.53 -14.66
C MET A 170 29.51 -8.33 -14.96
N ARG A 171 28.68 -9.36 -14.78
CA ARG A 171 27.22 -9.28 -14.91
C ARG A 171 26.64 -8.28 -13.92
N ARG A 172 27.06 -8.32 -12.65
CA ARG A 172 26.65 -7.33 -11.64
C ARG A 172 27.04 -5.92 -12.04
N GLN A 173 28.28 -5.72 -12.50
CA GLN A 173 28.78 -4.43 -12.96
C GLN A 173 27.97 -3.89 -14.15
N LEU A 174 27.64 -4.73 -15.14
CA LEU A 174 26.81 -4.36 -16.28
C LEU A 174 25.37 -4.01 -15.88
N ILE A 175 24.78 -4.73 -14.92
CA ILE A 175 23.42 -4.44 -14.42
C ILE A 175 23.38 -3.13 -13.64
N ILE A 176 24.38 -2.85 -12.80
CA ILE A 176 24.42 -1.59 -12.04
C ILE A 176 24.85 -0.40 -12.91
N THR A 177 25.43 -0.67 -14.08
CA THR A 177 25.87 0.36 -15.03
C THR A 177 24.70 1.30 -15.30
N PRO A 178 24.93 2.63 -15.21
CA PRO A 178 23.84 3.58 -15.29
C PRO A 178 23.13 3.51 -16.68
N PRO A 179 21.78 3.48 -16.75
CA PRO A 179 21.02 3.50 -18.01
C PRO A 179 21.38 4.67 -18.96
N GLU A 180 22.08 5.67 -18.45
CA GLU A 180 22.67 6.81 -19.15
C GLU A 180 23.62 6.36 -20.27
N THR A 181 24.31 5.22 -20.10
CA THR A 181 25.17 4.66 -21.15
C THR A 181 24.36 4.28 -22.39
N CYS A 182 23.22 3.62 -22.21
CA CYS A 182 22.28 3.29 -23.28
C CYS A 182 21.73 4.55 -23.96
N LEU A 183 21.38 5.58 -23.17
CA LEU A 183 20.92 6.86 -23.72
C LEU A 183 21.99 7.52 -24.59
N ARG A 184 23.23 7.62 -24.10
CA ARG A 184 24.35 8.22 -24.84
C ARG A 184 24.61 7.48 -26.16
N GLU A 185 24.61 6.15 -26.13
CA GLU A 185 24.82 5.34 -27.33
C GLU A 185 23.66 5.48 -28.33
N ALA A 186 22.41 5.49 -27.87
CA ALA A 186 21.25 5.73 -28.73
C ALA A 186 21.30 7.12 -29.40
N ILE A 187 21.69 8.16 -28.65
CA ILE A 187 21.85 9.53 -29.19
C ILE A 187 22.97 9.59 -30.23
N LYS A 188 24.09 8.91 -30.00
CA LYS A 188 25.19 8.84 -30.96
C LYS A 188 24.73 8.25 -32.31
N ARG A 189 23.86 7.23 -32.26
CA ARG A 189 23.32 6.56 -33.47
C ARG A 189 22.20 7.35 -34.16
N LEU A 190 21.51 8.22 -33.45
CA LEU A 190 20.50 9.12 -34.04
C LEU A 190 21.06 10.09 -35.11
N THR A 191 22.39 10.20 -35.24
CA THR A 191 23.09 11.00 -36.28
C THR A 191 22.56 12.43 -36.41
N LEU A 192 22.19 13.04 -35.28
CA LEU A 192 21.76 14.43 -35.26
C LEU A 192 22.98 15.31 -35.56
N ARG A 193 22.97 16.01 -36.71
CA ARG A 193 24.06 16.87 -37.19
C ARG A 193 24.43 18.01 -36.22
N LYS A 194 23.67 18.25 -35.13
CA LYS A 194 23.86 19.33 -34.16
C LYS A 194 23.45 18.84 -32.76
N ASN A 195 24.20 19.23 -31.72
CA ASN A 195 23.92 18.91 -30.32
C ASN A 195 22.73 19.69 -29.74
N ARG A 196 22.42 20.88 -30.29
CA ARG A 196 21.38 21.78 -29.78
C ARG A 196 19.98 21.16 -29.62
N PRO A 197 19.42 20.38 -30.59
CA PRO A 197 18.14 19.70 -30.42
C PRO A 197 18.12 18.69 -29.27
N ILE A 198 19.23 17.97 -29.05
CA ILE A 198 19.34 16.98 -27.97
C ILE A 198 19.27 17.71 -26.63
N GLU A 199 20.05 18.77 -26.46
CA GLU A 199 20.08 19.56 -25.24
C GLU A 199 18.70 20.15 -24.89
N MET A 200 17.98 20.71 -25.87
CA MET A 200 16.61 21.20 -25.67
C MET A 200 15.66 20.12 -25.13
N VAL A 201 15.78 18.89 -25.63
CA VAL A 201 14.97 17.76 -25.17
C VAL A 201 15.39 17.34 -23.76
N MET A 202 16.70 17.26 -23.49
CA MET A 202 17.21 16.92 -22.16
C MET A 202 16.73 17.93 -21.10
N ARG A 203 16.76 19.24 -21.41
CA ARG A 203 16.21 20.31 -20.55
C ARG A 203 14.71 20.16 -20.32
N LYS A 204 13.93 19.93 -21.40
CA LYS A 204 12.48 19.74 -21.30
C LYS A 204 12.10 18.56 -20.41
N GLU A 205 12.88 17.49 -20.44
CA GLU A 205 12.63 16.25 -19.70
C GLU A 205 13.34 16.22 -18.33
N GLY A 206 14.08 17.27 -17.98
CA GLY A 206 14.73 17.43 -16.67
C GLY A 206 16.05 16.66 -16.52
N LEU A 207 16.62 16.14 -17.60
CA LEU A 207 17.82 15.31 -17.58
C LEU A 207 19.12 16.08 -17.38
N ILE A 208 19.08 17.42 -17.33
CA ILE A 208 20.24 18.28 -17.07
C ILE A 208 20.18 18.87 -15.66
N SER A 209 19.12 19.64 -15.38
CA SER A 209 18.96 20.37 -14.11
C SER A 209 18.32 19.53 -13.00
N GLY A 210 17.73 18.38 -13.33
CA GLY A 210 16.88 17.64 -12.41
C GLY A 210 15.43 18.17 -12.37
N GLU A 211 15.08 19.19 -13.16
CA GLU A 211 13.72 19.74 -13.23
C GLU A 211 13.29 19.98 -14.67
N LYS A 212 12.02 19.71 -14.98
CA LYS A 212 11.49 19.89 -16.33
C LYS A 212 11.32 21.37 -16.64
N GLU A 213 12.07 21.88 -17.61
CA GLU A 213 11.92 23.26 -18.04
C GLU A 213 10.70 23.47 -18.96
N THR A 214 10.17 24.70 -18.96
CA THR A 214 9.08 25.10 -19.86
C THR A 214 9.61 25.36 -21.28
N LEU A 215 8.73 25.28 -22.29
CA LEU A 215 9.11 25.57 -23.67
C LEU A 215 9.51 27.03 -23.83
N GLU A 216 8.88 27.92 -23.05
CA GLU A 216 9.12 29.34 -22.98
C GLU A 216 10.50 29.66 -22.42
N SER A 217 10.90 29.04 -21.30
CA SER A 217 12.23 29.17 -20.71
C SER A 217 13.32 28.79 -21.72
N ILE A 218 13.19 27.61 -22.33
CA ILE A 218 14.13 27.12 -23.33
C ILE A 218 14.15 28.04 -24.56
N ALA A 219 13.01 28.56 -24.99
CA ALA A 219 12.91 29.44 -26.16
C ALA A 219 13.68 30.77 -25.94
N GLN A 220 13.58 31.33 -24.75
CA GLN A 220 14.24 32.58 -24.36
C GLN A 220 15.77 32.45 -24.40
N ASP A 221 16.32 31.39 -23.81
CA ASP A 221 17.76 31.12 -23.79
C ASP A 221 18.35 30.96 -25.19
N TYR A 222 17.61 30.26 -26.05
CA TYR A 222 18.04 29.97 -27.42
C TYR A 222 17.65 31.05 -28.44
N LYS A 223 17.02 32.14 -28.00
CA LYS A 223 16.53 33.27 -28.81
C LYS A 223 15.69 32.80 -30.02
N ILE A 224 14.75 31.88 -29.79
CA ILE A 224 13.80 31.37 -30.79
C ILE A 224 12.37 31.42 -30.24
N SER A 225 11.36 31.16 -31.08
CA SER A 225 9.99 31.08 -30.59
C SER A 225 9.72 29.79 -29.79
N ARG A 226 8.79 29.84 -28.83
CA ARG A 226 8.26 28.68 -28.13
C ARG A 226 7.79 27.58 -29.09
N GLU A 227 7.08 27.98 -30.15
CA GLU A 227 6.61 27.07 -31.19
C GLU A 227 7.78 26.38 -31.91
N ARG A 228 8.89 27.10 -32.15
CA ARG A 228 10.08 26.49 -32.74
C ARG A 228 10.71 25.44 -31.82
N VAL A 229 10.76 25.68 -30.51
CA VAL A 229 11.22 24.66 -29.53
C VAL A 229 10.32 23.43 -29.59
N ARG A 230 8.99 23.62 -29.59
CA ARG A 230 8.01 22.53 -29.68
C ARG A 230 8.24 21.68 -30.94
N GLN A 231 8.45 22.30 -32.10
CA GLN A 231 8.73 21.61 -33.35
C GLN A 231 10.02 20.80 -33.30
N ILE A 232 11.10 21.37 -32.73
CA ILE A 232 12.40 20.68 -32.59
C ILE A 232 12.25 19.44 -31.71
N ILE A 233 11.57 19.56 -30.56
CA ILE A 233 11.33 18.45 -29.64
C ILE A 233 10.46 17.38 -30.32
N SER A 234 9.39 17.78 -31.01
CA SER A 234 8.53 16.87 -31.77
C SER A 234 9.32 16.07 -32.81
N PHE A 235 10.18 16.74 -33.58
CA PHE A 235 11.02 16.12 -34.59
C PHE A 235 12.02 15.13 -33.98
N PHE A 236 12.58 15.43 -32.81
CA PHE A 236 13.45 14.51 -32.08
C PHE A 236 12.72 13.21 -31.74
N TRP A 237 11.54 13.30 -31.11
CA TRP A 237 10.75 12.13 -30.73
C TRP A 237 10.28 11.31 -31.95
N GLU A 238 9.94 11.98 -33.05
CA GLU A 238 9.60 11.32 -34.31
C GLU A 238 10.78 10.50 -34.87
N ARG A 239 12.00 11.06 -34.86
CA ARG A 239 13.19 10.30 -35.31
C ARG A 239 13.53 9.15 -34.38
N LEU A 240 13.44 9.37 -33.07
CA LEU A 240 13.74 8.34 -32.08
C LEU A 240 12.77 7.17 -32.18
N SER A 241 11.47 7.44 -32.30
CA SER A 241 10.45 6.40 -32.45
C SER A 241 10.54 5.61 -33.77
N LYS A 242 11.04 6.24 -34.85
CA LYS A 242 11.26 5.59 -36.16
C LYS A 242 12.53 4.73 -36.20
N SER A 243 13.56 5.06 -35.42
CA SER A 243 14.80 4.30 -35.38
C SER A 243 14.65 3.00 -34.56
N SER A 244 14.61 1.84 -35.22
CA SER A 244 14.58 0.55 -34.54
C SER A 244 15.82 0.32 -33.68
N ASP A 245 17.01 0.68 -34.19
CA ASP A 245 18.28 0.48 -33.49
C ASP A 245 18.39 1.32 -32.20
N CYS A 246 17.94 2.57 -32.23
CA CYS A 246 17.92 3.40 -31.02
C CYS A 246 16.92 2.86 -29.99
N ARG A 247 15.74 2.42 -30.43
CA ARG A 247 14.74 1.82 -29.54
C ARG A 247 15.23 0.53 -28.90
N THR A 248 15.96 -0.31 -29.63
CA THR A 248 16.51 -1.55 -29.06
C THR A 248 17.56 -1.27 -27.99
N ILE A 249 18.42 -0.27 -28.17
CA ILE A 249 19.41 0.15 -27.16
C ILE A 249 18.72 0.75 -25.93
N ILE A 250 17.74 1.62 -26.13
CA ILE A 250 16.97 2.24 -25.04
C ILE A 250 16.24 1.18 -24.23
N LEU A 251 15.62 0.20 -24.90
CA LEU A 251 14.95 -0.91 -24.25
C LEU A 251 15.90 -1.70 -23.34
N GLN A 252 17.14 -1.94 -23.79
CA GLN A 252 18.15 -2.57 -22.95
C GLN A 252 18.39 -1.77 -21.67
N GLY A 253 18.45 -0.45 -21.75
CA GLY A 253 18.54 0.43 -20.58
C GLY A 253 17.37 0.30 -19.62
N VAL A 254 16.14 0.16 -20.14
CA VAL A 254 14.95 -0.09 -19.29
C VAL A 254 15.02 -1.47 -18.63
N ILE A 255 15.40 -2.52 -19.37
CA ILE A 255 15.54 -3.87 -18.81
C ILE A 255 16.61 -3.88 -17.71
N LEU A 256 17.78 -3.27 -17.95
CA LEU A 256 18.85 -3.18 -16.96
C LEU A 256 18.41 -2.42 -15.72
N PHE A 257 17.61 -1.35 -15.86
CA PHE A 257 17.00 -0.67 -14.72
C PHE A 257 16.10 -1.59 -13.90
N VAL A 258 15.20 -2.34 -14.54
CA VAL A 258 14.32 -3.29 -13.83
C VAL A 258 15.14 -4.34 -13.08
N MET A 259 16.18 -4.88 -13.72
CA MET A 259 17.08 -5.85 -13.08
C MET A 259 17.83 -5.24 -11.89
N LYS A 260 18.36 -4.02 -12.05
CA LYS A 260 19.04 -3.26 -10.98
C LYS A 260 18.12 -3.01 -9.79
N SER A 261 16.86 -2.69 -10.06
CA SER A 261 15.80 -2.49 -9.06
C SER A 261 15.20 -3.80 -8.53
N ARG A 262 15.84 -4.95 -8.82
CA ARG A 262 15.38 -6.30 -8.41
C ARG A 262 13.91 -6.57 -8.77
N GLY A 263 13.47 -6.04 -9.90
CA GLY A 263 12.13 -6.26 -10.41
C GLY A 263 11.06 -5.29 -9.89
N SER A 264 11.41 -4.26 -9.13
CA SER A 264 10.45 -3.23 -8.74
C SER A 264 10.05 -2.38 -9.97
N PRO A 265 8.75 -2.30 -10.33
CA PRO A 265 8.26 -1.33 -11.32
C PRO A 265 8.07 0.06 -10.71
N LEU A 266 8.25 0.24 -9.39
CA LEU A 266 8.17 1.55 -8.76
C LEU A 266 9.42 2.39 -9.11
N THR A 267 9.16 3.57 -9.63
CA THR A 267 10.16 4.62 -9.87
C THR A 267 9.79 5.83 -9.02
N ASN A 268 10.75 6.70 -8.71
CA ASN A 268 10.46 7.95 -8.01
C ASN A 268 10.44 9.13 -8.99
N GLU A 269 9.92 10.27 -8.58
CA GLU A 269 9.88 11.50 -9.41
C GLU A 269 11.27 11.96 -9.89
N ASN A 270 12.32 11.67 -9.12
CA ASN A 270 13.71 11.95 -9.47
C ASN A 270 14.26 11.01 -10.55
N SER A 271 13.49 10.00 -10.97
CA SER A 271 13.87 9.06 -12.03
C SER A 271 13.54 9.60 -13.42
N GLN A 272 13.91 10.85 -13.73
CA GLN A 272 13.63 11.45 -15.04
C GLN A 272 14.20 10.61 -16.19
N LEU A 273 15.36 10.00 -15.99
CA LEU A 273 15.99 9.14 -16.97
C LEU A 273 15.13 7.92 -17.32
N ILE A 274 14.63 7.17 -16.32
CA ILE A 274 13.83 5.99 -16.63
C ILE A 274 12.51 6.38 -17.30
N ASN A 275 11.90 7.50 -16.88
CA ASN A 275 10.70 8.03 -17.51
C ASN A 275 10.96 8.44 -18.96
N PHE A 276 12.13 9.02 -19.25
CA PHE A 276 12.56 9.34 -20.61
C PHE A 276 12.73 8.07 -21.45
N LEU A 277 13.44 7.06 -20.93
CA LEU A 277 13.70 5.80 -21.65
C LEU A 277 12.40 5.02 -21.88
N ALA A 278 11.51 4.96 -20.89
CA ALA A 278 10.20 4.34 -21.00
C ALA A 278 9.36 5.03 -22.08
N LYS A 279 9.30 6.38 -22.06
CA LYS A 279 8.62 7.17 -23.09
C LYS A 279 9.17 6.93 -24.49
N ALA A 280 10.49 6.80 -24.64
CA ALA A 280 11.15 6.50 -25.92
C ALA A 280 10.78 5.11 -26.47
N CYS A 281 10.46 4.16 -25.58
CA CYS A 281 9.95 2.84 -25.93
C CYS A 281 8.42 2.74 -25.93
N GLU A 282 7.70 3.84 -25.71
CA GLU A 282 6.24 3.87 -25.56
C GLU A 282 5.73 2.97 -24.42
N ILE A 283 6.56 2.72 -23.40
CA ILE A 283 6.19 1.99 -22.19
C ILE A 283 5.42 2.96 -21.28
N PRO A 284 4.21 2.60 -20.82
CA PRO A 284 3.42 3.49 -19.99
C PRO A 284 4.05 3.67 -18.61
N THR A 285 4.08 4.91 -18.14
CA THR A 285 4.52 5.30 -16.79
C THR A 285 3.43 6.15 -16.16
N CYS A 286 2.91 5.74 -15.01
CA CYS A 286 1.80 6.44 -14.37
C CYS A 286 2.17 6.86 -12.94
N LEU A 287 2.04 8.15 -12.65
CA LEU A 287 2.22 8.69 -11.30
C LEU A 287 1.12 8.17 -10.38
N VAL A 288 1.49 7.63 -9.24
CA VAL A 288 0.54 7.17 -8.22
C VAL A 288 0.10 8.39 -7.40
N PRO A 289 -1.22 8.69 -7.34
CA PRO A 289 -1.73 9.84 -6.61
C PRO A 289 -1.25 9.87 -5.14
N TYR A 290 -1.01 11.08 -4.61
CA TYR A 290 -0.62 11.30 -3.21
C TYR A 290 0.72 10.63 -2.82
N THR A 291 1.55 10.31 -3.80
CA THR A 291 2.89 9.76 -3.59
C THR A 291 3.87 10.34 -4.59
N ASN A 292 5.17 10.24 -4.30
CA ASN A 292 6.23 10.58 -5.25
C ASN A 292 6.64 9.38 -6.12
N PHE A 293 5.78 8.36 -6.21
CA PHE A 293 6.06 7.13 -6.96
C PHE A 293 5.33 7.12 -8.30
N SER A 294 6.01 6.60 -9.31
CA SER A 294 5.43 6.26 -10.60
C SER A 294 5.56 4.76 -10.85
N LEU A 295 4.63 4.19 -11.60
CA LEU A 295 4.60 2.78 -11.96
C LEU A 295 5.00 2.58 -13.42
N LEU A 296 6.10 1.87 -13.64
CA LEU A 296 6.60 1.49 -14.95
C LEU A 296 5.83 0.28 -15.51
N GLY A 297 5.42 0.36 -16.78
CA GLY A 297 4.70 -0.70 -17.48
C GLY A 297 3.23 -0.86 -17.05
N THR A 298 2.70 0.08 -16.27
CA THR A 298 1.31 0.07 -15.80
C THR A 298 0.46 0.98 -16.69
N SER A 299 -0.69 0.48 -17.17
CA SER A 299 -1.61 1.29 -17.98
C SER A 299 -2.43 2.26 -17.11
N PRO A 300 -2.89 3.40 -17.66
CA PRO A 300 -3.79 4.32 -16.94
C PRO A 300 -5.06 3.64 -16.42
N THR A 301 -5.62 2.70 -17.17
CA THR A 301 -6.80 1.92 -16.76
C THR A 301 -6.54 1.08 -15.51
N SER A 302 -5.35 0.48 -15.42
CA SER A 302 -4.96 -0.29 -14.24
C SER A 302 -4.72 0.63 -13.04
N LEU A 303 -4.11 1.80 -13.28
CA LEU A 303 -3.89 2.81 -12.23
C LEU A 303 -5.23 3.32 -11.66
N HIS A 304 -6.26 3.51 -12.49
CA HIS A 304 -7.56 4.01 -12.02
C HIS A 304 -8.16 3.19 -10.88
N GLN A 305 -7.98 1.86 -10.88
CA GLN A 305 -8.44 1.01 -9.78
C GLN A 305 -7.68 1.31 -8.49
N LEU A 306 -6.37 1.53 -8.57
CA LEU A 306 -5.55 1.93 -7.43
C LEU A 306 -5.93 3.34 -6.95
N THR A 307 -6.12 4.29 -7.86
CA THR A 307 -6.58 5.66 -7.53
C THR A 307 -7.88 5.61 -6.73
N ARG A 308 -8.86 4.82 -7.17
CA ARG A 308 -10.12 4.65 -6.44
C ARG A 308 -9.91 4.07 -5.05
N VAL A 309 -9.04 3.07 -4.90
CA VAL A 309 -8.68 2.54 -3.57
C VAL A 309 -8.10 3.62 -2.67
N ILE A 310 -7.23 4.49 -3.20
CA ILE A 310 -6.62 5.58 -2.42
C ILE A 310 -7.65 6.65 -2.04
N GLU A 311 -8.54 7.02 -2.96
CA GLU A 311 -9.61 8.00 -2.74
C GLU A 311 -10.68 7.50 -1.75
N GLU A 312 -10.99 6.21 -1.76
CA GLU A 312 -11.92 5.55 -0.85
C GLU A 312 -11.25 5.10 0.48
N CYS A 313 -9.98 5.43 0.71
CA CYS A 313 -9.31 5.08 1.96
C CYS A 313 -9.92 5.83 3.15
N GLU A 314 -10.55 5.07 4.03
CA GLU A 314 -11.04 5.56 5.31
C GLU A 314 -9.89 5.99 6.23
N VAL A 315 -10.17 7.00 7.04
CA VAL A 315 -9.26 7.48 8.08
C VAL A 315 -9.02 6.36 9.10
N GLY A 316 -7.75 6.02 9.33
CA GLY A 316 -7.35 5.02 10.33
C GLY A 316 -7.25 3.59 9.80
N LEU A 317 -7.19 3.42 8.47
CA LEU A 317 -6.81 2.16 7.87
C LEU A 317 -5.43 1.70 8.36
N THR A 318 -5.29 0.41 8.66
CA THR A 318 -3.98 -0.18 8.99
C THR A 318 -3.16 -0.40 7.72
N GLU A 319 -1.82 -0.45 7.84
CA GLU A 319 -0.94 -0.77 6.71
C GLU A 319 -1.31 -2.11 6.06
N THR A 320 -1.69 -3.11 6.87
CA THR A 320 -2.05 -4.45 6.37
C THR A 320 -3.36 -4.44 5.57
N GLU A 321 -4.35 -3.69 6.03
CA GLU A 321 -5.62 -3.53 5.31
C GLU A 321 -5.39 -2.78 3.98
N LEU A 322 -4.57 -1.74 3.99
CA LEU A 322 -4.25 -1.00 2.76
C LEU A 322 -3.48 -1.87 1.76
N ILE A 323 -2.47 -2.62 2.19
CA ILE A 323 -1.75 -3.58 1.34
C ILE A 323 -2.72 -4.58 0.70
N SER A 324 -3.67 -5.10 1.47
CA SER A 324 -4.70 -6.03 0.97
C SER A 324 -5.53 -5.38 -0.14
N ARG A 325 -5.98 -4.13 0.04
CA ARG A 325 -6.74 -3.38 -0.97
C ARG A 325 -5.91 -3.04 -2.21
N ILE A 326 -4.66 -2.57 -2.04
CA ILE A 326 -3.72 -2.29 -3.14
C ILE A 326 -3.52 -3.56 -3.98
N SER A 327 -3.19 -4.67 -3.34
CA SER A 327 -2.90 -5.94 -4.02
C SER A 327 -4.11 -6.51 -4.78
N ARG A 328 -5.34 -6.07 -4.46
CA ARG A 328 -6.58 -6.41 -5.19
C ARG A 328 -6.76 -5.51 -6.42
N ALA A 329 -6.47 -4.23 -6.29
CA ALA A 329 -6.60 -3.24 -7.37
C ALA A 329 -5.50 -3.33 -8.42
N ILE A 330 -4.25 -3.57 -8.01
CA ILE A 330 -3.11 -3.68 -8.91
C ILE A 330 -2.19 -4.81 -8.46
N LEU A 331 -1.56 -5.48 -9.42
CA LEU A 331 -0.64 -6.58 -9.16
C LEU A 331 0.79 -6.05 -9.18
N LEU A 332 1.43 -5.99 -8.02
CA LEU A 332 2.80 -5.53 -7.83
C LEU A 332 3.60 -6.55 -6.99
N PRO A 333 4.94 -6.44 -6.97
CA PRO A 333 5.76 -7.08 -5.96
C PRO A 333 5.29 -6.73 -4.54
N GLN A 334 5.33 -7.69 -3.62
CA GLN A 334 4.90 -7.48 -2.23
C GLN A 334 5.70 -6.37 -1.52
N THR A 335 6.98 -6.20 -1.89
CA THR A 335 7.81 -5.11 -1.39
C THR A 335 7.25 -3.74 -1.77
N ASP A 336 6.67 -3.64 -2.96
CA ASP A 336 6.19 -2.41 -3.55
C ASP A 336 4.80 -2.04 -3.05
N ASP A 337 3.92 -3.03 -2.85
CA ASP A 337 2.65 -2.84 -2.14
C ASP A 337 2.87 -2.17 -0.76
N ARG A 338 3.89 -2.64 -0.03
CA ARG A 338 4.26 -2.11 1.29
C ARG A 338 4.79 -0.67 1.21
N LEU A 339 5.67 -0.39 0.24
CA LEU A 339 6.22 0.96 0.05
C LEU A 339 5.13 1.96 -0.31
N LEU A 340 4.23 1.59 -1.23
CA LEU A 340 3.08 2.40 -1.59
C LEU A 340 2.16 2.64 -0.39
N ALA A 341 1.77 1.58 0.33
CA ALA A 341 0.90 1.70 1.50
C ALA A 341 1.47 2.67 2.53
N LYS A 342 2.77 2.57 2.82
CA LYS A 342 3.46 3.49 3.74
C LYS A 342 3.45 4.93 3.25
N SER A 343 3.73 5.15 1.96
CA SER A 343 3.72 6.49 1.38
C SER A 343 2.33 7.13 1.41
N ILE A 344 1.29 6.36 1.06
CA ILE A 344 -0.10 6.82 1.05
C ILE A 344 -0.55 7.17 2.46
N LEU A 345 -0.29 6.30 3.45
CA LEU A 345 -0.66 6.57 4.84
C LEU A 345 0.11 7.75 5.44
N ALA A 346 1.37 7.96 5.04
CA ALA A 346 2.15 9.10 5.48
C ALA A 346 1.58 10.42 4.93
N ASP A 347 1.24 10.47 3.63
CA ASP A 347 0.59 11.64 3.03
C ASP A 347 -0.76 11.92 3.68
N GLN A 348 -1.59 10.88 3.85
CA GLN A 348 -2.87 11.01 4.55
C GLN A 348 -2.69 11.60 5.94
N ARG A 349 -1.76 11.06 6.74
CA ARG A 349 -1.48 11.54 8.10
C ARG A 349 -1.06 13.02 8.11
N ALA A 350 -0.20 13.42 7.17
CA ALA A 350 0.23 14.81 7.03
C ALA A 350 -0.94 15.75 6.71
N ASN A 351 -1.89 15.28 5.88
CA ASN A 351 -3.01 16.07 5.37
C ASN A 351 -4.33 15.91 6.17
N LEU A 352 -4.32 15.17 7.30
CA LEU A 352 -5.52 14.97 8.13
C LEU A 352 -6.09 16.30 8.65
N LYS A 353 -7.41 16.48 8.52
CA LYS A 353 -8.11 17.61 9.14
C LYS A 353 -8.26 17.37 10.65
N LYS A 354 -8.46 18.44 11.42
CA LYS A 354 -8.65 18.35 12.89
C LYS A 354 -9.74 17.35 13.28
N LYS A 355 -10.87 17.31 12.55
CA LYS A 355 -11.96 16.36 12.79
C LYS A 355 -11.53 14.90 12.62
N ASP A 356 -10.69 14.61 11.63
CA ASP A 356 -10.23 13.26 11.31
C ASP A 356 -9.26 12.76 12.38
N ARG A 357 -8.42 13.67 12.90
CA ARG A 357 -7.52 13.40 14.03
C ARG A 357 -8.27 13.11 15.32
N VAL A 358 -9.37 13.82 15.60
CA VAL A 358 -10.26 13.52 16.74
C VAL A 358 -10.92 12.15 16.58
N LEU A 359 -11.39 11.82 15.37
CA LEU A 359 -11.95 10.50 15.07
C LEU A 359 -10.92 9.38 15.29
N LEU A 360 -9.67 9.58 14.87
CA LEU A 360 -8.56 8.64 15.10
C LEU A 360 -8.25 8.44 16.57
N ALA A 361 -8.22 9.53 17.35
CA ALA A 361 -8.00 9.45 18.79
C ALA A 361 -9.09 8.59 19.45
N LEU A 362 -10.37 8.83 19.14
CA LEU A 362 -11.47 7.99 19.62
C LEU A 362 -11.33 6.53 19.17
N LYS A 363 -10.98 6.29 17.90
CA LYS A 363 -10.78 4.94 17.35
C LYS A 363 -9.65 4.18 18.06
N SER A 364 -8.56 4.88 18.39
CA SER A 364 -7.41 4.29 19.07
C SER A 364 -7.70 3.85 20.52
N ILE A 365 -8.65 4.51 21.20
CA ILE A 365 -9.12 4.09 22.53
C ILE A 365 -9.84 2.74 22.46
N GLY A 366 -10.52 2.45 21.34
CA GLY A 366 -11.14 1.14 21.06
C GLY A 366 -12.41 0.83 21.85
N LYS A 367 -12.95 1.79 22.60
CA LYS A 367 -14.19 1.68 23.40
C LYS A 367 -14.81 3.06 23.61
N PRO A 368 -16.08 3.16 24.05
CA PRO A 368 -16.70 4.45 24.35
C PRO A 368 -15.87 5.25 25.36
N ALA A 369 -15.71 6.55 25.10
CA ALA A 369 -14.78 7.41 25.84
C ALA A 369 -15.36 8.81 26.06
N HIS A 370 -14.98 9.45 27.18
CA HIS A 370 -15.33 10.84 27.42
C HIS A 370 -14.47 11.75 26.52
N TYR A 371 -14.96 12.92 26.13
CA TYR A 371 -14.20 13.84 25.28
C TYR A 371 -12.85 14.25 25.88
N SER A 372 -12.72 14.23 27.22
CA SER A 372 -11.44 14.45 27.92
C SER A 372 -10.43 13.33 27.62
N ASP A 373 -10.86 12.07 27.67
CA ASP A 373 -10.00 10.92 27.34
C ASP A 373 -9.58 10.98 25.86
N VAL A 374 -10.50 11.38 24.98
CA VAL A 374 -10.23 11.58 23.56
C VAL A 374 -9.23 12.73 23.34
N PHE A 375 -9.33 13.79 24.14
CA PHE A 375 -8.40 14.92 24.10
C PHE A 375 -6.98 14.51 24.54
N GLU A 376 -6.85 13.76 25.63
CA GLU A 376 -5.56 13.23 26.08
C GLU A 376 -4.92 12.33 25.02
N GLU A 377 -5.70 11.43 24.44
CA GLU A 377 -5.23 10.53 23.39
C GLU A 377 -4.88 11.29 22.09
N PHE A 378 -5.63 12.34 21.75
CA PHE A 378 -5.28 13.24 20.65
C PHE A 378 -3.92 13.89 20.88
N CYS A 379 -3.69 14.48 22.06
CA CYS A 379 -2.42 15.12 22.40
C CYS A 379 -1.25 14.13 22.36
N ARG A 380 -1.50 12.87 22.73
CA ARG A 380 -0.51 11.77 22.64
C ARG A 380 -0.18 11.41 21.19
N MET A 381 -1.18 11.33 20.31
CA MET A 381 -1.01 10.91 18.91
C MET A 381 -0.49 12.03 17.98
N PHE A 382 -0.81 13.28 18.31
CA PHE A 382 -0.58 14.48 17.51
C PHE A 382 0.00 15.63 18.34
N PRO A 383 1.16 15.42 19.02
CA PRO A 383 1.75 16.40 19.94
C PRO A 383 2.09 17.75 19.28
N GLU A 384 2.29 17.74 17.97
CA GLU A 384 2.61 18.93 17.16
C GLU A 384 1.39 19.82 16.87
N ILE A 385 0.16 19.38 17.17
CA ILE A 385 -1.06 20.10 16.81
C ILE A 385 -1.77 20.65 18.04
N PRO A 386 -1.84 21.98 18.21
CA PRO A 386 -2.57 22.57 19.32
C PRO A 386 -4.09 22.42 19.12
N ILE A 387 -4.75 21.90 20.15
CA ILE A 387 -6.20 21.82 20.27
C ILE A 387 -6.58 22.01 21.74
N THR A 388 -7.82 22.46 22.00
CA THR A 388 -8.36 22.52 23.37
C THR A 388 -9.38 21.40 23.58
N GLU A 389 -9.54 20.97 24.82
CA GLU A 389 -10.56 19.98 25.21
C GLU A 389 -11.97 20.39 24.76
N HIS A 390 -12.32 21.69 24.90
CA HIS A 390 -13.58 22.24 24.39
C HIS A 390 -13.74 22.07 22.88
N SER A 391 -12.65 22.22 22.11
CA SER A 391 -12.68 22.02 20.65
C SER A 391 -12.91 20.55 20.29
N VAL A 392 -12.32 19.62 21.04
CA VAL A 392 -12.55 18.17 20.86
C VAL A 392 -14.01 17.83 21.12
N HIS A 393 -14.59 18.33 22.22
CA HIS A 393 -16.00 18.16 22.53
C HIS A 393 -16.91 18.69 21.41
N ALA A 394 -16.70 19.94 20.96
CA ALA A 394 -17.48 20.53 19.88
C ALA A 394 -17.32 19.84 18.51
N ILE A 395 -16.18 19.17 18.28
CA ILE A 395 -15.98 18.33 17.08
C ILE A 395 -16.76 17.03 17.22
N LEU A 396 -16.68 16.35 18.37
CA LEU A 396 -17.39 15.11 18.64
C LEU A 396 -18.92 15.31 18.58
N ASP A 397 -19.44 16.42 19.12
CA ASP A 397 -20.85 16.77 19.00
C ASP A 397 -21.30 16.88 17.54
N ARG A 398 -20.53 17.60 16.71
CA ARG A 398 -20.84 17.71 15.27
C ARG A 398 -20.70 16.37 14.53
N LEU A 399 -19.81 15.50 14.97
CA LEU A 399 -19.66 14.16 14.41
C LEU A 399 -20.75 13.20 14.89
N ALA A 400 -21.39 13.45 16.03
CA ALA A 400 -22.49 12.63 16.54
C ALA A 400 -23.75 12.70 15.67
N ASP A 401 -23.85 13.72 14.81
CA ASP A 401 -24.90 13.85 13.80
C ASP A 401 -24.49 13.22 12.45
N SER A 402 -23.32 12.60 12.34
CA SER A 402 -22.84 11.89 11.15
C SER A 402 -22.92 10.36 11.31
N ASP A 403 -22.58 9.60 10.26
CA ASP A 403 -22.54 8.13 10.30
C ASP A 403 -21.29 7.56 11.00
N SER A 404 -20.40 8.40 11.55
CA SER A 404 -19.12 7.94 12.11
C SER A 404 -19.13 7.77 13.64
N VAL A 405 -19.73 8.73 14.35
CA VAL A 405 -19.68 8.81 15.83
C VAL A 405 -21.10 8.86 16.37
N VAL A 406 -21.31 8.35 17.57
CA VAL A 406 -22.59 8.40 18.26
C VAL A 406 -22.39 8.85 19.72
N TRP A 407 -23.26 9.73 20.18
CA TRP A 407 -23.36 10.06 21.61
C TRP A 407 -24.21 8.99 22.32
N ILE A 408 -23.63 8.32 23.31
CA ILE A 408 -24.22 7.13 23.94
C ILE A 408 -25.12 7.44 25.15
N GLY A 409 -25.48 8.71 25.37
CA GLY A 409 -26.40 9.09 26.43
C GLY A 409 -25.78 9.49 27.77
N ILE A 410 -24.47 9.33 27.92
CA ILE A 410 -23.68 9.81 29.07
C ILE A 410 -23.06 11.14 28.68
N LYS A 411 -23.20 12.17 29.52
CA LYS A 411 -22.73 13.53 29.22
C LYS A 411 -21.26 13.49 28.78
N GLY A 412 -20.99 13.98 27.56
CA GLY A 412 -19.65 14.07 27.00
C GLY A 412 -19.02 12.74 26.57
N THR A 413 -19.75 11.62 26.53
CA THR A 413 -19.22 10.31 26.14
C THR A 413 -19.70 9.88 24.75
N TYR A 414 -18.75 9.47 23.91
CA TYR A 414 -18.97 9.13 22.52
C TYR A 414 -18.42 7.74 22.19
N ALA A 415 -18.97 7.12 21.16
CA ALA A 415 -18.54 5.84 20.62
C ALA A 415 -18.52 5.88 19.08
N LEU A 416 -17.80 4.97 18.44
CA LEU A 416 -17.94 4.79 16.99
C LEU A 416 -19.21 4.00 16.67
N LYS A 417 -19.90 4.40 15.60
CA LYS A 417 -21.11 3.70 15.13
C LYS A 417 -20.80 2.26 14.67
N GLU A 418 -19.61 2.03 14.11
CA GLU A 418 -19.11 0.70 13.71
C GLU A 418 -18.98 -0.29 14.89
N TRP A 419 -18.95 0.20 16.14
CA TRP A 419 -18.93 -0.64 17.34
C TRP A 419 -20.33 -1.13 17.75
N GLY A 420 -21.39 -0.76 17.01
CA GLY A 420 -22.77 -1.19 17.29
C GLY A 420 -23.48 -0.36 18.36
N TYR A 421 -22.97 0.82 18.70
CA TYR A 421 -23.65 1.73 19.63
C TYR A 421 -24.71 2.57 18.94
N GLU A 422 -25.79 2.85 19.65
CA GLU A 422 -26.91 3.66 19.16
C GLU A 422 -27.18 4.87 20.07
N ARG A 423 -27.71 5.94 19.46
CA ARG A 423 -28.15 7.11 20.19
C ARG A 423 -29.41 6.73 20.98
N PRO A 424 -29.47 7.01 22.29
CA PRO A 424 -30.68 6.73 23.07
C PRO A 424 -31.89 7.44 22.45
N SER A 425 -33.02 6.73 22.37
CA SER A 425 -34.27 7.24 21.81
C SER A 425 -34.81 8.45 22.57
N GLN A 426 -34.49 8.58 23.86
CA GLN A 426 -34.91 9.67 24.71
C GLN A 426 -33.92 9.99 25.84
N GLY A 427 -34.10 11.18 26.43
CA GLY A 427 -33.33 11.63 27.59
C GLY A 427 -33.42 10.67 28.77
N LEU A 428 -32.43 10.69 29.66
CA LEU A 428 -32.37 9.77 30.81
C LEU A 428 -33.58 9.94 31.74
N PHE A 429 -33.99 11.20 31.97
CA PHE A 429 -35.16 11.55 32.77
C PHE A 429 -36.44 10.95 32.14
N ASN A 430 -36.69 11.20 30.86
CA ASN A 430 -37.85 10.64 30.15
C ASN A 430 -37.84 9.11 30.13
N SER A 431 -36.66 8.50 29.98
CA SER A 431 -36.51 7.04 30.05
C SER A 431 -36.99 6.50 31.39
N ILE A 432 -36.57 7.13 32.49
CA ILE A 432 -36.95 6.73 33.84
C ILE A 432 -38.44 7.00 34.08
N THR A 433 -38.97 8.14 33.65
CA THR A 433 -40.39 8.47 33.75
C THR A 433 -41.24 7.41 33.06
N GLU A 434 -40.87 7.03 31.84
CA GLU A 434 -41.61 6.05 31.06
C GLU A 434 -41.54 4.64 31.68
N ILE A 435 -40.38 4.25 32.22
CA ILE A 435 -40.25 2.98 32.95
C ILE A 435 -41.17 2.98 34.17
N VAL A 436 -41.16 4.03 34.99
CA VAL A 436 -41.99 4.11 36.19
C VAL A 436 -43.47 4.11 35.81
N ARG A 437 -43.86 4.84 34.76
CA ARG A 437 -45.23 4.88 34.23
C ARG A 437 -45.71 3.49 33.79
N ILE A 438 -45.00 2.84 32.87
CA ILE A 438 -45.36 1.53 32.33
C ILE A 438 -45.44 0.47 33.43
N GLN A 439 -44.47 0.44 34.34
CA GLN A 439 -44.43 -0.58 35.39
C GLN A 439 -45.52 -0.35 36.44
N TYR A 440 -45.80 0.91 36.80
CA TYR A 440 -46.88 1.26 37.71
C TYR A 440 -48.25 0.95 37.11
N GLU A 441 -48.49 1.26 35.83
CA GLU A 441 -49.74 0.92 35.14
C GLU A 441 -50.00 -0.59 35.10
N LYS A 442 -48.94 -1.39 34.90
CA LYS A 442 -49.05 -2.86 34.86
C LYS A 442 -49.31 -3.51 36.22
N THR A 443 -48.74 -2.95 37.29
CA THR A 443 -48.70 -3.61 38.61
C THR A 443 -49.54 -2.90 39.67
N SER A 444 -50.01 -1.69 39.38
CA SER A 444 -50.65 -0.76 40.32
C SER A 444 -49.88 -0.60 41.64
N SER A 445 -48.56 -0.83 41.61
CA SER A 445 -47.69 -0.91 42.78
C SER A 445 -46.46 -0.03 42.58
N PRO A 446 -45.95 0.62 43.64
CA PRO A 446 -44.74 1.45 43.54
C PRO A 446 -43.53 0.70 42.94
N VAL A 447 -42.84 1.35 42.01
CA VAL A 447 -41.74 0.76 41.25
C VAL A 447 -40.44 0.92 42.03
N SER A 448 -39.73 -0.20 42.25
CA SER A 448 -38.47 -0.20 42.99
C SER A 448 -37.29 0.31 42.14
N VAL A 449 -36.27 0.90 42.78
CA VAL A 449 -35.04 1.33 42.09
C VAL A 449 -34.35 0.17 41.35
N GLU A 450 -34.31 -1.03 41.95
CA GLU A 450 -33.75 -2.23 41.30
C GLU A 450 -34.52 -2.60 40.01
N LYS A 451 -35.85 -2.42 40.02
CA LYS A 451 -36.66 -2.63 38.82
C LYS A 451 -36.34 -1.59 37.75
N ILE A 452 -36.14 -0.32 38.13
CA ILE A 452 -35.69 0.73 37.20
C ILE A 452 -34.33 0.38 36.59
N TYR A 453 -33.38 -0.09 37.38
CA TYR A 453 -32.06 -0.54 36.90
C TYR A 453 -32.13 -1.73 35.94
N THR A 454 -33.08 -2.63 36.14
CA THR A 454 -33.26 -3.77 35.24
C THR A 454 -33.85 -3.33 33.90
N GLU A 455 -34.85 -2.44 33.93
CA GLU A 455 -35.58 -2.01 32.74
C GLU A 455 -34.84 -0.96 31.92
N ILE A 456 -33.98 -0.14 32.53
CA ILE A 456 -33.25 0.93 31.82
C ILE A 456 -32.28 0.38 30.76
N GLY A 457 -31.84 -0.88 30.90
CA GLY A 457 -31.05 -1.60 29.88
C GLY A 457 -31.78 -1.79 28.56
N ASN A 458 -33.12 -1.80 28.56
CA ASN A 458 -33.92 -1.87 27.34
C ASN A 458 -33.90 -0.55 26.54
N TYR A 459 -33.53 0.56 27.18
CA TYR A 459 -33.49 1.88 26.56
C TYR A 459 -32.06 2.36 26.27
N ARG A 460 -31.05 1.79 26.94
CA ARG A 460 -29.66 2.27 26.91
C ARG A 460 -28.66 1.12 27.01
N GLN A 461 -27.68 1.11 26.10
CA GLN A 461 -26.60 0.12 26.07
C GLN A 461 -25.54 0.35 27.17
N VAL A 462 -25.37 1.60 27.62
CA VAL A 462 -24.40 1.96 28.67
C VAL A 462 -25.10 2.75 29.76
N ILE A 463 -24.89 2.33 31.01
CA ILE A 463 -25.56 2.90 32.18
C ILE A 463 -24.52 3.27 33.23
N ASN A 464 -24.53 4.53 33.66
CA ASN A 464 -23.82 4.97 34.85
C ASN A 464 -24.80 5.05 36.02
N ARG A 465 -24.60 4.23 37.06
CA ARG A 465 -25.47 4.17 38.24
C ARG A 465 -25.67 5.53 38.91
N ALA A 466 -24.59 6.30 39.08
CA ALA A 466 -24.68 7.62 39.70
C ALA A 466 -25.58 8.59 38.92
N SER A 467 -25.54 8.52 37.58
CA SER A 467 -26.42 9.33 36.73
C SER A 467 -27.88 8.89 36.81
N VAL A 468 -28.13 7.58 36.92
CA VAL A 468 -29.49 7.04 37.12
C VAL A 468 -30.02 7.46 38.48
N ASP A 469 -29.24 7.31 39.56
CA ASP A 469 -29.63 7.73 40.90
C ASP A 469 -29.94 9.23 40.97
N MET A 470 -29.11 10.06 40.32
CA MET A 470 -29.35 11.49 40.19
C MET A 470 -30.67 11.77 39.46
N ALA A 471 -30.87 11.14 38.30
CA ALA A 471 -32.08 11.34 37.51
C ALA A 471 -33.32 10.85 38.27
N ILE A 472 -33.28 9.71 38.96
CA ILE A 472 -34.37 9.24 39.82
C ILE A 472 -34.70 10.27 40.91
N THR A 473 -33.68 10.88 41.50
CA THR A 473 -33.84 11.82 42.62
C THR A 473 -34.38 13.18 42.19
N LEU A 474 -33.95 13.68 41.03
CA LEU A 474 -34.26 15.02 40.53
C LEU A 474 -35.40 15.05 39.50
N ASN A 475 -36.00 13.92 39.18
CA ASN A 475 -37.03 13.86 38.14
C ASN A 475 -38.41 14.27 38.69
N GLU A 476 -38.91 15.40 38.19
CA GLU A 476 -40.18 16.02 38.60
C GLU A 476 -41.41 15.17 38.25
N HIS A 477 -41.28 14.30 37.24
CA HIS A 477 -42.38 13.47 36.75
C HIS A 477 -42.57 12.16 37.52
N ILE A 478 -41.74 11.91 38.55
CA ILE A 478 -41.91 10.76 39.45
C ILE A 478 -41.86 11.20 40.92
N LYS A 479 -42.69 10.57 41.75
CA LYS A 479 -42.77 10.86 43.18
C LYS A 479 -42.30 9.68 44.01
N ARG A 480 -41.40 9.94 44.96
CA ARG A 480 -40.96 8.95 45.94
C ARG A 480 -42.05 8.73 47.00
N VAL A 481 -42.48 7.48 47.17
CA VAL A 481 -43.49 7.11 48.19
C VAL A 481 -42.88 6.37 49.39
N SER A 482 -41.76 5.69 49.20
CA SER A 482 -41.03 5.03 50.29
C SER A 482 -39.54 4.89 49.94
N LYS A 483 -38.74 4.27 50.81
CA LYS A 483 -37.32 4.06 50.53
C LYS A 483 -37.16 3.22 49.25
N ASN A 484 -36.52 3.80 48.23
CA ASN A 484 -36.25 3.18 46.93
C ASN A 484 -37.50 2.81 46.11
N HIS A 485 -38.66 3.45 46.33
CA HIS A 485 -39.87 3.18 45.55
C HIS A 485 -40.53 4.47 45.05
N TYR A 486 -40.97 4.45 43.78
CA TYR A 486 -41.44 5.61 43.04
C TYR A 486 -42.74 5.32 42.28
N ILE A 487 -43.57 6.35 42.10
CA ILE A 487 -44.80 6.33 41.29
C ILE A 487 -44.78 7.51 40.30
N PRO A 488 -45.55 7.49 39.20
CA PRO A 488 -45.70 8.65 38.32
C PRO A 488 -46.35 9.82 39.06
N THR A 489 -45.90 11.06 38.79
CA THR A 489 -46.54 12.28 39.31
C THR A 489 -47.77 12.59 38.43
N SER A 490 -48.93 12.88 39.03
CA SER A 490 -50.15 13.29 38.32
C SER A 490 -50.07 14.73 37.78
N ASP A 491 -50.69 14.98 36.63
CA ASP A 491 -50.66 16.30 35.94
C ASP A 491 -51.12 17.46 36.84
N GLU A 492 -52.18 17.28 37.64
CA GLU A 492 -52.66 18.29 38.62
C GLU A 492 -51.61 18.66 39.68
N THR A 493 -50.73 17.71 40.02
CA THR A 493 -49.66 17.93 41.02
C THR A 493 -48.47 18.68 40.41
N LEU A 494 -48.22 18.49 39.11
CA LEU A 494 -47.19 19.20 38.36
C LEU A 494 -47.54 20.69 38.22
N GLU A 495 -48.78 21.00 37.83
CA GLU A 495 -49.27 22.38 37.69
C GLU A 495 -49.22 23.16 39.01
N MET A 496 -49.56 22.49 40.12
CA MET A 496 -49.49 23.07 41.46
C MET A 496 -48.04 23.33 41.91
N GLN A 497 -47.09 22.45 41.58
CA GLN A 497 -45.67 22.63 41.90
C GLN A 497 -45.01 23.75 41.09
N GLN A 498 -45.31 23.85 39.80
CA GLN A 498 -44.83 24.95 38.95
C GLN A 498 -45.36 26.30 39.42
N SER A 499 -46.64 26.36 39.80
CA SER A 499 -47.26 27.56 40.38
C SER A 499 -46.57 27.99 41.68
N LEU A 500 -46.19 27.05 42.54
CA LEU A 500 -45.48 27.32 43.80
C LEU A 500 -44.05 27.80 43.56
N GLN A 501 -43.32 27.22 42.59
CA GLN A 501 -41.97 27.67 42.23
C GLN A 501 -41.97 29.09 41.65
N GLU A 502 -42.95 29.44 40.80
CA GLU A 502 -43.08 30.81 40.28
C GLU A 502 -43.36 31.83 41.40
N ILE A 503 -44.17 31.45 42.39
CA ILE A 503 -44.42 32.28 43.57
C ILE A 503 -43.13 32.46 44.38
N ASP A 504 -42.34 31.40 44.59
CA ASP A 504 -41.08 31.46 45.34
C ASP A 504 -40.02 32.32 44.64
N ILE A 505 -39.93 32.24 43.31
CA ILE A 505 -39.07 33.12 42.50
C ILE A 505 -39.49 34.58 42.66
N LYS A 506 -40.80 34.88 42.53
CA LYS A 506 -41.33 36.23 42.73
C LYS A 506 -41.09 36.76 44.15
N ILE A 507 -41.17 35.90 45.16
CA ILE A 507 -40.84 36.25 46.55
C ILE A 507 -39.34 36.55 46.68
N HIS A 508 -38.46 35.73 46.09
CA HIS A 508 -37.01 35.96 46.11
C HIS A 508 -36.60 37.24 45.37
N GLU A 509 -37.18 37.51 44.21
CA GLU A 509 -37.01 38.76 43.46
C GLU A 509 -37.53 39.96 44.27
N GLY A 510 -38.68 39.83 44.93
CA GLY A 510 -39.22 40.85 45.83
C GLY A 510 -38.32 41.14 47.03
N ILE A 511 -37.78 40.11 47.69
CA ILE A 511 -36.86 40.23 48.82
C ILE A 511 -35.52 40.85 48.39
N SER A 512 -35.00 40.48 47.21
CA SER A 512 -33.76 41.05 46.68
C SER A 512 -33.92 42.49 46.22
N ASN A 513 -35.06 42.87 45.67
CA ASN A 513 -35.41 44.27 45.37
C ASN A 513 -35.59 45.10 46.64
N PHE A 514 -36.29 44.58 47.66
CA PHE A 514 -36.44 45.25 48.96
C PHE A 514 -35.11 45.43 49.71
N ARG A 515 -34.18 44.47 49.57
CA ARG A 515 -32.81 44.61 50.09
C ARG A 515 -32.02 45.70 49.37
N ARG A 516 -32.20 45.87 48.06
CA ARG A 516 -31.56 46.94 47.27
C ARG A 516 -32.06 48.33 47.69
N GLU A 517 -33.37 48.49 47.91
CA GLU A 517 -33.98 49.77 48.33
C GLU A 517 -33.59 50.22 49.74
N LYS A 518 -33.19 49.32 50.65
CA LYS A 518 -32.71 49.68 52.00
C LYS A 518 -31.22 50.04 52.07
N THR A 519 -30.46 49.78 51.01
CA THR A 519 -29.01 50.07 50.92
C THR A 519 -28.67 51.30 50.07
N SER A 520 -29.69 51.92 49.49
CA SER A 520 -29.68 53.25 48.84
C SER A 520 -30.37 54.25 49.74
#